data_AF-A0A2S5JMK2-F1
#
_entry.id   AF-A0A2S5JMK2-F1
#
_cell.length_a   1.000
_cell.length_b   1.000
_cell.length_c   1.000
_cell.angle_alpha   90.00
_cell.angle_beta   90.00
_cell.angle_gamma   90.00
#
_symmetry.space_group_name_H-M   'P 1'
#
loop_
_entity.id
_entity.type
_entity.pdbx_description
1 polymer ?
#
loop_
_entity_poly.entity_id
_entity_poly.type
_entity_poly.pdbx_seq_one_letter_code
_entity_poly.pdbx_strand_id
1 'polypeptide(L)'
;MRQNDLKRLREHRYELRALPDTLTQPGVTLHATPIAEATLDDLAITIMDLDAEVNALTERLRALRRLYELAREGGARGRDLALKAAARGLK
;
A
#
# COMPACT_ATOMS: atom_id res chain seq x y z
N MET A 1 -18.90 25.32 8.64
CA MET A 1 -19.33 24.90 7.29
C MET A 1 -18.54 23.69 6.80
N ARG A 2 -17.20 23.77 6.76
CA ARG A 2 -16.28 22.74 6.19
C ARG A 2 -16.47 21.27 6.62
N GLN A 3 -16.76 20.97 7.89
CA GLN A 3 -16.90 19.57 8.35
C GLN A 3 -18.24 18.93 7.99
N ASN A 4 -19.27 19.74 7.72
CA ASN A 4 -20.57 19.24 7.26
C ASN A 4 -20.48 18.78 5.80
N ASP A 5 -19.67 19.47 4.99
CA ASP A 5 -19.45 19.12 3.58
C ASP A 5 -18.70 17.79 3.44
N LEU A 6 -17.67 17.56 4.27
CA LEU A 6 -16.96 16.27 4.33
C LEU A 6 -17.88 15.12 4.74
N LYS A 7 -18.69 15.31 5.79
CA LYS A 7 -19.66 14.31 6.25
C LYS A 7 -20.65 13.96 5.14
N ARG A 8 -21.22 14.97 4.46
CA ARG A 8 -22.12 14.79 3.32
C ARG A 8 -21.46 14.03 2.17
N LEU A 9 -20.20 14.32 1.85
CA LEU A 9 -19.46 13.61 0.80
C LEU A 9 -19.31 12.11 1.12
N ARG A 10 -18.93 11.77 2.35
CA ARG A 10 -18.80 10.37 2.80
C ARG A 10 -20.14 9.62 2.79
N GLU A 11 -21.24 10.29 3.13
CA GLU A 11 -22.57 9.70 3.17
C GLU A 11 -23.18 9.51 1.76
N HIS A 12 -22.89 10.40 0.81
CA HIS A 12 -23.44 10.36 -0.54
C HIS A 12 -22.60 9.55 -1.55
N ARG A 13 -21.33 9.23 -1.24
CA ARG A 13 -20.42 8.49 -2.13
C ARG A 13 -19.71 7.39 -1.36
N TYR A 14 -20.05 6.13 -1.66
CA TYR A 14 -19.46 4.95 -1.01
C TYR A 14 -17.93 4.91 -1.12
N GLU A 15 -17.38 5.28 -2.27
CA GLU A 15 -15.94 5.34 -2.55
C GLU A 15 -15.18 6.29 -1.61
N LEU A 16 -15.87 7.32 -1.10
CA LEU A 16 -15.30 8.32 -0.20
C LEU A 16 -15.45 7.95 1.27
N ARG A 17 -16.08 6.83 1.60
CA ARG A 17 -16.30 6.42 3.00
C ARG A 17 -15.00 6.25 3.79
N ALA A 18 -13.93 5.81 3.11
CA ALA A 18 -12.60 5.62 3.71
C ALA A 18 -11.71 6.87 3.63
N LEU A 19 -12.21 7.98 3.08
CA LEU A 19 -11.44 9.21 2.97
C LEU A 19 -11.03 9.68 4.38
N PRO A 20 -9.75 9.97 4.63
CA PRO A 20 -9.29 10.33 5.98
C PRO A 20 -9.73 11.75 6.36
N ASP A 21 -9.70 12.07 7.66
CA ASP A 21 -9.94 13.43 8.15
C ASP A 21 -8.72 14.36 7.95
N THR A 22 -7.53 13.76 7.86
CA THR A 22 -6.25 14.45 7.68
C THR A 22 -5.42 13.73 6.63
N LEU A 23 -4.79 14.48 5.73
CA LEU A 23 -3.73 13.97 4.87
C LEU A 23 -2.42 13.93 5.65
N THR A 24 -1.74 12.79 5.59
CA THR A 24 -0.41 12.61 6.16
C THR A 24 0.50 12.09 5.06
N GLN A 25 1.58 12.81 4.78
CA GLN A 25 2.60 12.34 3.87
C GLN A 25 3.48 11.30 4.58
N PRO A 26 3.68 10.12 4.00
CA PRO A 26 4.60 9.14 4.56
C PRO A 26 6.02 9.69 4.70
N GLY A 27 6.63 9.48 5.86
CA GLY A 27 7.99 9.98 6.16
C GLY A 27 8.05 11.43 6.65
N VAL A 28 6.95 12.20 6.61
CA VAL A 28 6.86 13.54 7.18
C VAL A 28 5.94 13.52 8.40
N THR A 29 6.52 13.32 9.58
CA THR A 29 5.77 13.18 10.85
C THR A 29 5.18 14.49 11.38
N LEU A 30 5.46 15.64 10.77
CA LEU A 30 5.20 16.97 11.33
C LEU A 30 4.07 17.76 10.65
N HIS A 31 3.53 17.30 9.52
CA HIS A 31 2.52 18.05 8.77
C HIS A 31 1.32 17.15 8.41
N ALA A 32 0.39 17.03 9.36
CA ALA A 32 -0.95 16.49 9.09
C ALA A 32 -1.84 17.65 8.63
N THR A 33 -2.20 17.68 7.36
CA THR A 33 -3.08 18.72 6.80
C THR A 33 -4.53 18.24 6.91
N PRO A 34 -5.43 18.96 7.61
CA PRO A 34 -6.85 18.62 7.61
C PRO A 34 -7.36 18.55 6.18
N ILE A 35 -8.12 17.52 5.81
CA ILE A 35 -8.59 17.36 4.42
C ILE A 35 -9.48 18.52 3.96
N ALA A 36 -10.12 19.20 4.91
CA ALA A 36 -10.89 20.41 4.69
C ALA A 36 -10.05 21.65 4.32
N GLU A 37 -8.73 21.56 4.46
CA GLU A 37 -7.73 22.59 4.15
C GLU A 37 -6.73 22.13 3.10
N ALA A 38 -6.78 20.84 2.72
CA ALA A 38 -5.92 20.28 1.70
C ALA A 38 -6.20 20.86 0.32
N THR A 39 -5.13 21.22 -0.38
CA THR A 39 -5.17 21.65 -1.78
C THR A 39 -5.16 20.44 -2.71
N LEU A 40 -5.41 20.69 -4.01
CA LEU A 40 -5.25 19.65 -5.04
C LEU A 40 -3.81 19.16 -5.14
N ASP A 41 -2.83 20.04 -4.92
CA ASP A 41 -1.42 19.69 -4.95
C ASP A 41 -1.06 18.78 -3.76
N ASP A 42 -1.58 19.08 -2.55
CA ASP A 42 -1.40 18.20 -1.38
C ASP A 42 -1.96 16.80 -1.63
N LEU A 43 -3.13 16.70 -2.28
CA LEU A 43 -3.72 15.43 -2.68
C LEU A 43 -2.85 14.72 -3.72
N ALA A 44 -2.38 15.42 -4.76
CA ALA A 44 -1.55 14.83 -5.81
C ALA A 44 -0.26 14.23 -5.24
N ILE A 45 0.42 14.97 -4.36
CA ILE A 45 1.65 14.47 -3.72
C ILE A 45 1.33 13.27 -2.82
N THR A 46 0.30 13.36 -1.98
CA THR A 46 -0.10 12.24 -1.10
C THR A 46 -0.45 10.98 -1.90
N ILE A 47 -1.13 11.13 -3.04
CA ILE A 47 -1.43 10.00 -3.94
C ILE A 47 -0.15 9.39 -4.49
N MET A 48 0.78 10.22 -5.00
CA MET A 48 2.06 9.73 -5.53
C MET A 48 2.87 8.96 -4.49
N ASP A 49 2.90 9.44 -3.25
CA ASP A 49 3.62 8.77 -2.16
C ASP A 49 2.98 7.42 -1.82
N LEU A 50 1.64 7.37 -1.71
CA LEU A 50 0.92 6.12 -1.45
C LEU A 50 1.08 5.12 -2.60
N ASP A 51 1.04 5.57 -3.85
CA ASP A 51 1.29 4.72 -5.01
C ASP A 51 2.70 4.12 -4.97
N ALA A 52 3.71 4.90 -4.58
CA ALA A 52 5.08 4.40 -4.42
C ALA A 52 5.15 3.31 -3.34
N GLU A 53 4.47 3.48 -2.21
CA GLU A 53 4.39 2.45 -1.15
C GLU A 53 3.68 1.18 -1.61
N VAL A 54 2.52 1.32 -2.26
CA VAL A 54 1.76 0.19 -2.80
C VAL A 54 2.58 -0.57 -3.82
N ASN A 55 3.30 0.14 -4.69
CA ASN A 55 4.20 -0.47 -5.67
C ASN A 55 5.34 -1.24 -4.98
N ALA A 56 6.02 -0.64 -4.01
CA ALA A 56 7.10 -1.29 -3.27
C ALA A 56 6.61 -2.56 -2.52
N LEU A 57 5.43 -2.48 -1.88
CA LEU A 57 4.81 -3.61 -1.20
C LEU A 57 4.43 -4.72 -2.19
N THR A 58 3.87 -4.34 -3.35
CA THR A 58 3.47 -5.27 -4.41
C THR A 58 4.67 -5.99 -5.00
N GLU A 59 5.76 -5.28 -5.30
CA GLU A 59 7.00 -5.87 -5.81
C GLU A 59 7.60 -6.86 -4.80
N ARG A 60 7.62 -6.48 -3.51
CA ARG A 60 8.06 -7.40 -2.45
C ARG A 60 7.17 -8.64 -2.36
N LEU A 61 5.85 -8.47 -2.44
CA LEU A 61 4.91 -9.60 -2.44
C LEU A 61 5.11 -10.52 -3.65
N ARG A 62 5.29 -9.95 -4.84
CA ARG A 62 5.58 -10.69 -6.09
C ARG A 62 6.87 -11.49 -5.95
N ALA A 63 7.95 -10.89 -5.45
CA ALA A 63 9.22 -11.56 -5.22
C ALA A 63 9.07 -12.76 -4.25
N LEU A 64 8.33 -12.57 -3.15
CA LEU A 64 8.08 -13.65 -2.18
C LEU A 64 7.23 -14.78 -2.77
N ARG A 65 6.20 -14.46 -3.55
CA ARG A 65 5.37 -15.45 -4.26
C ARG A 65 6.24 -16.25 -5.24
N ARG A 66 7.10 -15.57 -6.00
CA ARG A 66 7.99 -16.24 -6.96
C ARG A 66 8.99 -17.15 -6.26
N LEU A 67 9.60 -16.71 -5.16
CA LEU A 67 10.48 -17.56 -4.36
C LEU A 67 9.75 -18.81 -3.84
N TYR A 68 8.51 -18.65 -3.38
CA TYR A 68 7.69 -19.78 -2.92
C TYR A 68 7.41 -20.78 -4.04
N GLU A 69 7.04 -20.33 -5.24
CA GLU A 69 6.85 -21.18 -6.42
C GLU A 69 8.11 -21.96 -6.76
N LEU A 70 9.25 -21.28 -6.89
CA LEU A 70 10.55 -21.90 -7.17
C LEU A 70 10.93 -22.92 -6.10
N ALA A 71 10.63 -22.64 -4.83
CA ALA A 71 10.86 -23.59 -3.75
C ALA A 71 10.00 -24.86 -3.91
N ARG A 72 8.72 -24.71 -4.31
CA ARG A 72 7.82 -25.85 -4.58
C ARG A 72 8.28 -26.67 -5.78
N GLU A 73 8.70 -26.01 -6.85
CA GLU A 73 9.33 -26.66 -8.02
C GLU A 73 10.59 -27.45 -7.59
N GLY A 74 11.39 -26.89 -6.68
CA GLY A 74 12.52 -27.56 -6.02
C GLY A 74 12.15 -28.59 -4.94
N GLY A 75 10.88 -29.01 -4.88
CA GLY A 75 10.37 -30.09 -4.03
C GLY A 75 10.13 -29.71 -2.56
N ALA A 76 10.07 -28.41 -2.22
CA ALA A 76 9.83 -27.96 -0.85
C ALA A 76 8.45 -28.34 -0.31
N ARG A 77 8.38 -28.64 0.99
CA ARG A 77 7.16 -28.88 1.76
C ARG A 77 7.20 -28.12 3.08
N GLY A 78 6.05 -27.59 3.51
CA GLY A 78 5.79 -27.12 4.87
C GLY A 78 6.89 -26.29 5.53
N ARG A 79 7.81 -26.97 6.24
CA ARG A 79 8.88 -26.39 7.07
C ARG A 79 10.25 -26.30 6.38
N ASP A 80 10.33 -26.68 5.11
CA ASP A 80 11.57 -26.61 4.34
C ASP A 80 12.05 -25.16 4.16
N LEU A 81 13.37 -24.99 4.08
CA LEU A 81 13.99 -23.69 3.80
C LEU A 81 13.76 -23.30 2.33
N ALA A 82 12.88 -22.33 2.09
CA ALA A 82 12.46 -21.91 0.74
C ALA A 82 13.64 -21.60 -0.19
N LEU A 83 14.61 -20.80 0.26
CA LEU A 83 15.76 -20.43 -0.57
C LEU A 83 16.62 -21.63 -0.97
N LYS A 84 16.89 -22.54 -0.01
CA LYS A 84 17.68 -23.75 -0.28
C LYS A 84 16.96 -24.68 -1.26
N ALA A 85 15.63 -24.81 -1.13
CA ALA A 85 14.85 -25.64 -2.02
C ALA A 85 14.78 -25.05 -3.43
N ALA A 86 14.53 -23.75 -3.57
CA ALA A 86 14.51 -23.05 -4.84
C ALA A 86 15.84 -23.22 -5.60
N ALA A 87 16.97 -23.13 -4.91
CA ALA A 87 18.29 -23.33 -5.50
C ALA A 87 18.50 -24.73 -6.10
N ARG A 88 17.79 -25.78 -5.63
CA ARG A 88 17.87 -27.13 -6.21
C ARG A 88 17.19 -27.23 -7.59
N GLY A 89 16.24 -26.36 -7.86
CA GLY A 89 15.52 -26.28 -9.13
C GLY A 89 16.27 -25.51 -10.21
N LEU A 90 17.28 -24.72 -9.83
CA LEU A 90 18.21 -24.06 -10.75
C LEU A 90 19.25 -25.08 -11.22
N LYS A 91 18.86 -25.95 -12.17
CA LYS A 91 19.77 -26.83 -12.91
C LYS A 91 19.99 -26.28 -14.31
#